data_AF-A0A8E6B894-F1
#
_entry.id   AF-A0A8E6B894-F1
#
_cell.length_a   1.000
_cell.length_b   1.000
_cell.length_c   1.000
_cell.angle_alpha   90.00
_cell.angle_beta   90.00
_cell.angle_gamma   90.00
#
_symmetry.space_group_name_H-M   'P 1'
#
loop_
_entity.id
_entity.type
_entity.pdbx_description
1 polymer ?
#
loop_
_entity_poly.entity_id
_entity_poly.type
_entity_poly.pdbx_seq_one_letter_code
_entity_poly.pdbx_strand_id
1 'polypeptide(L)'
;MSLLDLTEDRRERLEEYISGYKTVFQRSDQFQRFRAYILGLLSKAERKNIESIATASLPYVSAQPDFGQALQHFIAQSPWNHDLLLKRYRQFLAELLPWEKTDWVVHDIVYPKKGRHSVGVQRQLARSLGRKSNCQVAVAITATSERFAVPLAVRLYLPNQWLRANLEQKFDSSIPLSARQYSPKATIALNMLDDLQFKDITFGRMYAEEGYSLTGQFSDGLQSRQFHNCANLQESPEDGRCVFRLYEWLRNNLGLGHFEGRNWLGWHHHTSLVFVAFGFLLRESLDSDFRFEG
;
A
#
# COMPACT_ATOMS: atom_id res chain seq x y z
N MET A 1 17.61 5.31 -1.14
CA MET A 1 17.08 4.53 0.01
C MET A 1 17.50 3.07 -0.17
N SER A 2 18.42 2.55 0.64
CA SER A 2 18.98 1.18 0.51
C SER A 2 18.30 0.22 1.51
N LEU A 3 18.13 -1.05 1.14
CA LEU A 3 17.71 -2.10 2.06
C LEU A 3 18.77 -2.27 3.17
N LEU A 4 18.34 -2.29 4.43
CA LEU A 4 19.21 -1.95 5.55
C LEU A 4 20.13 -3.09 5.98
N ASP A 5 21.38 -2.74 6.33
CA ASP A 5 22.12 -3.46 7.36
C ASP A 5 21.52 -3.10 8.72
N LEU A 6 20.93 -4.09 9.38
CA LEU A 6 20.35 -3.96 10.72
C LEU A 6 21.49 -3.96 11.74
N THR A 7 22.16 -2.81 11.89
CA THR A 7 23.01 -2.57 13.06
C THR A 7 22.19 -2.73 14.34
N GLU A 8 22.86 -3.00 15.45
CA GLU A 8 22.20 -3.24 16.74
C GLU A 8 21.26 -2.08 17.13
N ASP A 9 21.76 -0.86 17.06
CA ASP A 9 21.03 0.39 17.32
C ASP A 9 19.82 0.58 16.37
N ARG A 10 19.97 0.27 15.07
CA ARG A 10 18.85 0.31 14.12
C ARG A 10 17.79 -0.75 14.42
N ARG A 11 18.23 -1.91 14.87
CA ARG A 11 17.32 -3.00 15.26
C ARG A 11 16.49 -2.58 16.47
N GLU A 12 17.09 -1.96 17.48
CA GLU A 12 16.33 -1.43 18.63
C GLU A 12 15.26 -0.42 18.21
N ARG A 13 15.61 0.54 17.35
CA ARG A 13 14.64 1.48 16.78
C ARG A 13 13.55 0.80 15.95
N LEU A 14 13.89 -0.27 15.21
CA LEU A 14 12.91 -1.06 14.46
C LEU A 14 11.96 -1.81 15.40
N GLU A 15 12.47 -2.38 16.49
CA GLU A 15 11.64 -3.05 17.49
C GLU A 15 10.68 -2.07 18.17
N GLU A 16 11.15 -0.88 18.53
CA GLU A 16 10.30 0.18 19.06
C GLU A 16 9.18 0.55 18.06
N TYR A 17 9.54 0.76 16.79
CA TYR A 17 8.58 1.04 15.71
C TYR A 17 7.54 -0.08 15.57
N ILE A 18 7.98 -1.34 15.51
CA ILE A 18 7.12 -2.53 15.40
C ILE A 18 6.20 -2.64 16.62
N SER A 19 6.71 -2.35 17.83
CA SER A 19 5.92 -2.41 19.07
C SER A 19 4.70 -1.49 19.04
N GLY A 20 4.80 -0.36 18.34
CA GLY A 20 3.71 0.59 18.13
C GLY A 20 2.49 0.00 17.41
N TYR A 21 2.61 -1.16 16.75
CA TYR A 21 1.52 -1.84 16.05
C TYR A 21 0.92 -3.00 16.83
N LYS A 22 1.39 -3.30 18.04
CA LYS A 22 0.96 -4.48 18.82
C LYS A 22 -0.56 -4.55 19.00
N THR A 23 -1.22 -3.41 19.20
CA THR A 23 -2.68 -3.32 19.43
C THR A 23 -3.52 -3.59 18.18
N VAL A 24 -2.91 -3.63 16.99
CA VAL A 24 -3.59 -3.99 15.73
C VAL A 24 -3.90 -5.49 15.67
N PHE A 25 -3.12 -6.30 16.37
CA PHE A 25 -3.21 -7.76 16.33
C PHE A 25 -3.87 -8.31 17.59
N GLN A 26 -4.91 -9.12 17.41
CA GLN A 26 -5.66 -9.69 18.53
C GLN A 26 -4.90 -10.83 19.22
N ARG A 27 -4.03 -11.52 18.47
CA ARG A 27 -3.27 -12.66 18.96
C ARG A 27 -1.78 -12.38 18.92
N SER A 28 -1.07 -12.86 19.94
CA SER A 28 0.39 -12.73 20.05
C SER A 28 1.12 -13.32 18.84
N ASP A 29 0.65 -14.46 18.32
CA ASP A 29 1.25 -15.12 17.16
C ASP A 29 1.00 -14.36 15.84
N GLN A 30 -0.06 -13.57 15.72
CA GLN A 30 -0.22 -12.65 14.59
C GLN A 30 0.81 -11.52 14.65
N PHE A 31 1.01 -10.93 15.84
CA PHE A 31 2.01 -9.88 16.03
C PHE A 31 3.44 -10.37 15.77
N GLN A 32 3.78 -11.59 16.20
CA GLN A 32 5.09 -12.18 15.90
C GLN A 32 5.31 -12.40 14.40
N ARG A 33 4.27 -12.82 13.66
CA ARG A 33 4.36 -12.98 12.20
C ARG A 33 4.39 -11.64 11.47
N PHE A 34 3.69 -10.62 11.97
CA PHE A 34 3.84 -9.23 11.52
C PHE A 34 5.29 -8.77 11.64
N ARG A 35 5.88 -8.90 12.84
CA ARG A 35 7.28 -8.55 13.12
C ARG A 35 8.24 -9.26 12.15
N ALA A 36 8.09 -10.57 12.00
CA ALA A 36 8.90 -11.36 11.07
C ALA A 36 8.76 -10.89 9.62
N TYR A 37 7.54 -10.57 9.19
CA TYR A 37 7.29 -10.10 7.83
C TYR A 37 7.94 -8.75 7.56
N ILE A 38 7.85 -7.80 8.50
CA ILE A 38 8.51 -6.49 8.39
C ILE A 38 10.04 -6.65 8.31
N LEU A 39 10.63 -7.49 9.17
CA LEU A 39 12.07 -7.81 9.12
C LEU A 39 12.48 -8.39 7.75
N GLY A 40 11.71 -9.35 7.23
CA GLY A 40 11.99 -9.94 5.92
C GLY A 40 11.82 -8.95 4.77
N LEU A 41 10.84 -8.04 4.82
CA LEU A 41 10.69 -6.96 3.84
C LEU A 41 11.91 -6.02 3.86
N LEU A 42 12.39 -5.64 5.04
CA LEU A 42 13.51 -4.72 5.23
C LEU A 42 14.90 -5.35 5.00
N SER A 43 14.97 -6.68 4.89
CA SER A 43 16.22 -7.43 4.67
C SER A 43 16.91 -7.10 3.34
N LYS A 44 18.09 -7.69 3.09
CA LYS A 44 18.78 -7.62 1.79
C LYS A 44 18.39 -8.72 0.79
N ALA A 45 17.33 -9.48 1.06
CA ALA A 45 16.88 -10.52 0.14
C ALA A 45 16.54 -9.95 -1.25
N GLU A 46 17.10 -10.56 -2.31
CA GLU A 46 16.92 -10.14 -3.70
C GLU A 46 15.44 -10.12 -4.12
N ARG A 47 14.69 -11.12 -3.66
CA ARG A 47 13.23 -11.19 -3.82
C ARG A 47 12.53 -11.13 -2.47
N LYS A 48 11.35 -10.52 -2.47
CA LYS A 48 10.49 -10.38 -1.28
C LYS A 48 9.23 -11.24 -1.39
N ASN A 49 9.41 -12.49 -1.82
CA ASN A 49 8.36 -13.49 -1.73
C ASN A 49 8.32 -14.09 -0.32
N ILE A 50 7.32 -14.92 -0.02
CA ILE A 50 7.10 -15.44 1.33
C ILE A 50 8.25 -16.31 1.83
N GLU A 51 8.84 -17.14 0.97
CA GLU A 51 9.99 -17.99 1.34
C GLU A 51 11.24 -17.18 1.66
N SER A 52 11.54 -16.17 0.85
CA SER A 52 12.67 -15.27 1.09
C SER A 52 12.46 -14.41 2.34
N ILE A 53 11.24 -13.93 2.59
CA ILE A 53 10.88 -13.19 3.82
C ILE A 53 11.03 -14.11 5.04
N ALA A 54 10.51 -15.35 4.97
CA ALA A 54 10.64 -16.32 6.04
C ALA A 54 12.11 -16.54 6.38
N THR A 55 12.91 -16.92 5.38
CA THR A 55 14.35 -17.19 5.51
C THR A 55 15.10 -16.01 6.10
N ALA A 56 14.89 -14.80 5.57
CA ALA A 56 15.60 -13.61 6.01
C ALA A 56 15.25 -13.16 7.43
N SER A 57 14.08 -13.54 7.94
CA SER A 57 13.63 -13.18 9.29
C SER A 57 14.08 -14.16 10.38
N LEU A 58 14.45 -15.40 10.02
CA LEU A 58 14.85 -16.47 10.98
C LEU A 58 15.91 -16.06 12.01
N PRO A 59 16.95 -15.26 11.67
CA PRO A 59 17.95 -14.86 12.67
C PRO A 59 17.39 -13.99 13.81
N TYR A 60 16.20 -13.40 13.62
CA TYR A 60 15.64 -12.39 14.51
C TYR A 60 14.37 -12.86 15.24
N VAL A 61 13.84 -14.04 14.90
CA VAL A 61 12.56 -14.54 15.40
C VAL A 61 12.71 -15.98 15.87
N SER A 62 12.00 -16.34 16.94
CA SER A 62 11.83 -17.74 17.30
C SER A 62 10.78 -18.36 16.37
N ALA A 63 11.23 -19.16 15.41
CA ALA A 63 10.37 -19.78 14.41
C ALA A 63 10.01 -21.23 14.77
N GLN A 64 8.75 -21.58 14.49
CA GLN A 64 8.27 -22.97 14.49
C GLN A 64 8.69 -23.70 13.20
N PRO A 65 8.63 -25.04 13.17
CA PRO A 65 8.67 -25.79 11.91
C PRO A 65 7.65 -25.23 10.90
N ASP A 66 7.96 -25.34 9.60
CA ASP A 66 7.12 -24.84 8.49
C ASP A 66 6.79 -23.35 8.56
N PHE A 67 7.76 -22.54 9.01
CA PHE A 67 7.57 -21.09 9.18
C PHE A 67 7.11 -20.36 7.91
N GLY A 68 7.60 -20.77 6.73
CA GLY A 68 7.13 -20.25 5.44
C GLY A 68 5.62 -20.46 5.24
N GLN A 69 5.10 -21.65 5.57
CA GLN A 69 3.67 -21.94 5.52
C GLN A 69 2.89 -21.11 6.55
N ALA A 70 3.45 -20.91 7.74
CA ALA A 70 2.85 -20.05 8.76
C ALA A 70 2.74 -18.58 8.30
N LEU A 71 3.76 -18.05 7.61
CA LEU A 71 3.71 -16.72 6.99
C LEU A 71 2.74 -16.66 5.80
N GLN A 72 2.67 -17.72 4.99
CA GLN A 72 1.68 -17.84 3.92
C GLN A 72 0.25 -17.75 4.48
N HIS A 73 -0.04 -18.47 5.56
CA HIS A 73 -1.33 -18.39 6.24
C HIS A 73 -1.57 -17.01 6.85
N PHE A 74 -0.55 -16.42 7.49
CA PHE A 74 -0.62 -15.07 8.07
C PHE A 74 -1.06 -14.01 7.06
N ILE A 75 -0.54 -14.07 5.83
CA ILE A 75 -0.91 -13.13 4.77
C ILE A 75 -2.22 -13.52 4.09
N ALA A 76 -2.41 -14.80 3.76
CA ALA A 76 -3.50 -15.18 2.88
C ALA A 76 -4.85 -15.41 3.60
N GLN A 77 -4.85 -15.68 4.90
CA GLN A 77 -6.03 -16.23 5.60
C GLN A 77 -6.26 -15.66 7.01
N SER A 78 -5.21 -15.23 7.71
CA SER A 78 -5.33 -14.75 9.10
C SER A 78 -6.25 -13.54 9.20
N PRO A 79 -7.17 -13.46 10.17
CA PRO A 79 -8.22 -12.42 10.17
C PRO A 79 -7.78 -11.11 10.84
N TRP A 80 -6.59 -10.58 10.52
CA TRP A 80 -6.17 -9.26 11.00
C TRP A 80 -6.60 -8.14 10.05
N ASN A 81 -6.89 -6.96 10.62
CA ASN A 81 -7.50 -5.86 9.89
C ASN A 81 -6.42 -4.91 9.32
N HIS A 82 -6.25 -4.93 7.99
CA HIS A 82 -5.30 -4.05 7.29
C HIS A 82 -5.70 -2.57 7.35
N ASP A 83 -6.99 -2.24 7.47
CA ASP A 83 -7.42 -0.86 7.62
C ASP A 83 -7.00 -0.30 9.00
N LEU A 84 -7.03 -1.12 10.05
CA LEU A 84 -6.47 -0.75 11.37
C LEU A 84 -4.94 -0.60 11.31
N LEU A 85 -4.25 -1.47 10.57
CA LEU A 85 -2.80 -1.35 10.35
C LEU A 85 -2.45 -0.03 9.66
N LEU A 86 -3.14 0.28 8.55
CA LEU A 86 -2.92 1.52 7.81
C LEU A 86 -3.34 2.76 8.61
N LYS A 87 -4.36 2.66 9.47
CA LYS A 87 -4.72 3.73 10.41
C LYS A 87 -3.57 4.03 11.37
N ARG A 88 -2.99 3.01 12.01
CA ARG A 88 -1.84 3.19 12.92
C ARG A 88 -0.62 3.76 12.20
N TYR A 89 -0.37 3.28 10.97
CA TYR A 89 0.68 3.80 10.11
C TYR A 89 0.49 5.29 9.79
N ARG A 90 -0.73 5.73 9.45
CA ARG A 90 -1.01 7.16 9.23
C ARG A 90 -0.83 8.02 10.48
N GLN A 91 -1.19 7.51 11.66
CA GLN A 91 -0.92 8.21 12.93
C GLN A 91 0.60 8.40 13.14
N PHE A 92 1.40 7.37 12.84
CA PHE A 92 2.84 7.49 12.85
C PHE A 92 3.36 8.54 11.86
N LEU A 93 2.82 8.60 10.63
CA LEU A 93 3.21 9.62 9.66
C LEU A 93 2.79 11.04 10.08
N ALA A 94 1.64 11.17 10.75
CA ALA A 94 1.13 12.44 11.25
C ALA A 94 2.15 13.09 12.22
N GLU A 95 2.75 12.27 13.08
CA GLU A 95 3.79 12.69 14.03
C GLU A 95 5.16 12.91 13.38
N LEU A 96 5.47 12.14 12.32
CA LEU A 96 6.79 12.14 11.69
C LEU A 96 7.03 13.27 10.70
N LEU A 97 6.02 13.63 9.90
CA LEU A 97 6.23 14.43 8.68
C LEU A 97 5.79 15.90 8.84
N PRO A 98 6.49 16.85 8.19
CA PRO A 98 6.05 18.24 8.11
C PRO A 98 4.98 18.41 7.03
N TRP A 99 3.71 18.49 7.45
CA TRP A 99 2.53 18.49 6.58
C TRP A 99 2.16 19.84 5.95
N GLU A 100 2.82 20.94 6.34
CA GLU A 100 2.47 22.31 5.91
C GLU A 100 2.60 22.55 4.40
N LYS A 101 3.31 21.67 3.67
CA LYS A 101 3.53 21.76 2.21
C LYS A 101 3.44 20.39 1.55
N THR A 102 2.35 19.69 1.82
CA THR A 102 2.14 18.33 1.30
C THR A 102 0.92 18.29 0.41
N ASP A 103 1.09 17.95 -0.85
CA ASP A 103 0.00 17.73 -1.80
C ASP A 103 -0.43 16.26 -1.79
N TRP A 104 -1.66 15.99 -2.21
CA TRP A 104 -2.24 14.66 -2.26
C TRP A 104 -2.54 14.26 -3.68
N VAL A 105 -2.12 13.06 -4.08
CA VAL A 105 -2.31 12.54 -5.43
C VAL A 105 -3.20 11.31 -5.41
N VAL A 106 -4.31 11.36 -6.14
CA VAL A 106 -5.18 10.21 -6.43
C VAL A 106 -4.78 9.61 -7.76
N HIS A 107 -4.36 8.35 -7.76
CA HIS A 107 -3.81 7.71 -8.96
C HIS A 107 -4.02 6.19 -8.98
N ASP A 108 -3.84 5.58 -10.15
CA ASP A 108 -3.77 4.14 -10.30
C ASP A 108 -2.38 3.59 -9.93
N ILE A 109 -2.35 2.39 -9.36
CA ILE A 109 -1.17 1.51 -9.34
C ILE A 109 -1.47 0.29 -10.19
N VAL A 110 -0.58 0.00 -11.14
CA VAL A 110 -0.71 -1.18 -12.02
C VAL A 110 0.19 -2.31 -11.53
N TYR A 111 -0.37 -3.51 -11.45
CA TYR A 111 0.34 -4.74 -11.15
C TYR A 111 0.24 -5.69 -12.35
N PRO A 112 1.26 -5.75 -13.22
CA PRO A 112 1.27 -6.70 -14.34
C PRO A 112 1.14 -8.14 -13.84
N LYS A 113 0.33 -8.94 -14.52
CA LYS A 113 0.13 -10.36 -14.20
C LYS A 113 0.25 -11.22 -15.45
N LYS A 114 0.89 -12.38 -15.32
CA LYS A 114 0.99 -13.37 -16.41
C LYS A 114 -0.26 -14.27 -16.50
N GLY A 115 -0.93 -14.55 -15.38
CA GLY A 115 -2.08 -15.47 -15.29
C GLY A 115 -3.44 -14.79 -15.06
N ARG A 116 -4.49 -15.61 -14.89
CA ARG A 116 -5.90 -15.17 -14.74
C ARG A 116 -6.51 -15.47 -13.36
N HIS A 117 -5.73 -16.05 -12.45
CA HIS A 117 -6.23 -16.55 -11.17
C HIS A 117 -6.17 -15.54 -10.01
N SER A 118 -5.53 -14.38 -10.21
CA SER A 118 -5.52 -13.34 -9.18
C SER A 118 -6.84 -12.57 -9.17
N VAL A 119 -7.35 -12.26 -8.00
CA VAL A 119 -8.55 -11.43 -7.82
C VAL A 119 -8.43 -10.10 -8.59
N GLY A 120 -9.48 -9.69 -9.31
CA GLY A 120 -9.51 -8.43 -10.07
C GLY A 120 -8.57 -8.36 -11.29
N VAL A 121 -7.88 -9.46 -11.66
CA VAL A 121 -6.98 -9.46 -12.83
C VAL A 121 -7.78 -9.52 -14.13
N GLN A 122 -7.49 -8.62 -15.07
CA GLN A 122 -8.02 -8.71 -16.43
C GLN A 122 -7.14 -7.95 -17.41
N ARG A 123 -7.42 -8.14 -18.71
CA ARG A 123 -6.91 -7.25 -19.75
C ARG A 123 -7.63 -5.91 -19.70
N GLN A 124 -6.94 -4.86 -19.26
CA GLN A 124 -7.49 -3.51 -19.13
C GLN A 124 -6.44 -2.46 -19.48
N LEU A 125 -6.89 -1.21 -19.67
CA LEU A 125 -5.98 -0.09 -19.89
C LEU A 125 -5.15 0.14 -18.62
N ALA A 126 -3.86 -0.12 -18.70
CA ALA A 126 -2.90 0.22 -17.68
C ALA A 126 -2.32 1.60 -18.02
N ARG A 127 -2.91 2.67 -17.47
CA ARG A 127 -2.56 4.06 -17.81
C ARG A 127 -1.07 4.33 -17.61
N SER A 128 -0.50 3.91 -16.47
CA SER A 128 0.93 4.04 -16.18
C SER A 128 1.85 3.25 -17.14
N LEU A 129 1.31 2.29 -17.91
CA LEU A 129 2.05 1.55 -18.94
C LEU A 129 1.73 2.03 -20.36
N GLY A 130 0.81 2.98 -20.54
CA GLY A 130 0.38 3.49 -21.83
C GLY A 130 -0.30 2.46 -22.75
N ARG A 131 -0.68 1.28 -22.25
CA ARG A 131 -1.20 0.18 -23.08
C ARG A 131 -2.23 -0.69 -22.36
N LYS A 132 -3.02 -1.44 -23.15
CA LYS A 132 -3.82 -2.54 -22.60
C LYS A 132 -2.89 -3.69 -22.20
N SER A 133 -3.00 -4.14 -20.95
CA SER A 133 -2.20 -5.24 -20.40
C SER A 133 -3.06 -6.11 -19.49
N ASN A 134 -2.65 -7.36 -19.30
CA ASN A 134 -3.23 -8.21 -18.27
C ASN A 134 -2.64 -7.78 -16.91
N CYS A 135 -3.46 -7.16 -16.08
CA CYS A 135 -3.02 -6.59 -14.81
C CYS A 135 -4.15 -6.54 -13.79
N GLN A 136 -3.74 -6.42 -12.53
CA GLN A 136 -4.57 -5.83 -11.49
C GLN A 136 -4.32 -4.31 -11.47
N VAL A 137 -5.33 -3.55 -11.04
CA VAL A 137 -5.20 -2.11 -10.78
C VAL A 137 -5.67 -1.84 -9.37
N ALA A 138 -4.97 -0.97 -8.65
CA ALA A 138 -5.40 -0.44 -7.37
C ALA A 138 -5.56 1.07 -7.46
N VAL A 139 -6.52 1.62 -6.72
CA VAL A 139 -6.66 3.05 -6.47
C VAL A 139 -5.78 3.39 -5.28
N ALA A 140 -4.99 4.45 -5.37
CA ALA A 140 -4.10 4.89 -4.30
C ALA A 140 -4.22 6.38 -4.04
N ILE A 141 -3.96 6.76 -2.80
CA ILE A 141 -3.77 8.15 -2.38
C ILE A 141 -2.37 8.26 -1.80
N THR A 142 -1.58 9.17 -2.36
CA THR A 142 -0.17 9.37 -2.00
C THR A 142 0.02 10.83 -1.62
N ALA A 143 0.66 11.08 -0.48
CA ALA A 143 1.12 12.40 -0.12
C ALA A 143 2.49 12.67 -0.73
N THR A 144 2.68 13.87 -1.26
CA THR A 144 3.90 14.33 -1.93
C THR A 144 4.32 15.69 -1.39
N SER A 145 5.62 15.91 -1.30
CA SER A 145 6.22 17.20 -1.02
C SER A 145 7.56 17.30 -1.76
N GLU A 146 8.23 18.45 -1.66
CA GLU A 146 9.60 18.62 -2.15
C GLU A 146 10.61 17.64 -1.51
N ARG A 147 10.27 17.04 -0.36
CA ARG A 147 11.20 16.22 0.44
C ARG A 147 10.84 14.75 0.53
N PHE A 148 9.57 14.40 0.33
CA PHE A 148 9.10 13.03 0.49
C PHE A 148 7.91 12.70 -0.40
N ALA A 149 7.73 11.42 -0.65
CA ALA A 149 6.49 10.85 -1.16
C ALA A 149 6.13 9.65 -0.28
N VAL A 150 4.87 9.58 0.15
CA VAL A 150 4.43 8.56 1.10
C VAL A 150 3.03 8.05 0.75
N PRO A 151 2.83 6.72 0.64
CA PRO A 151 1.51 6.20 0.33
C PRO A 151 0.63 6.29 1.58
N LEU A 152 -0.62 6.75 1.46
CA LEU A 152 -1.55 6.95 2.57
C LEU A 152 -2.67 5.90 2.62
N ALA A 153 -3.18 5.55 1.44
CA ALA A 153 -4.28 4.62 1.27
C ALA A 153 -4.18 3.88 -0.06
N VAL A 154 -4.70 2.66 -0.08
CA VAL A 154 -4.75 1.85 -1.30
C VAL A 154 -5.91 0.86 -1.23
N ARG A 155 -6.58 0.65 -2.36
CA ARG A 155 -7.65 -0.33 -2.50
C ARG A 155 -7.58 -1.00 -3.86
N LEU A 156 -7.66 -2.33 -3.87
CA LEU A 156 -7.72 -3.07 -5.13
C LEU A 156 -9.03 -2.77 -5.87
N TYR A 157 -8.95 -2.42 -7.15
CA TYR A 157 -10.10 -2.22 -8.01
C TYR A 157 -10.56 -3.56 -8.59
N LEU A 158 -11.85 -3.88 -8.43
CA LEU A 158 -12.49 -5.03 -9.06
C LEU A 158 -13.29 -4.58 -10.29
N PRO A 159 -12.83 -4.89 -11.51
CA PRO A 159 -13.53 -4.46 -12.70
C PRO A 159 -14.90 -5.12 -12.84
N ASN A 160 -15.88 -4.39 -13.36
CA ASN A 160 -17.25 -4.89 -13.57
C ASN A 160 -17.28 -6.22 -14.36
N GLN A 161 -16.49 -6.33 -15.42
CA GLN A 161 -16.43 -7.56 -16.22
C GLN A 161 -15.84 -8.73 -15.43
N TRP A 162 -14.80 -8.50 -14.63
CA TRP A 162 -14.23 -9.51 -13.75
C TRP A 162 -15.24 -9.95 -12.69
N LEU A 163 -15.91 -8.99 -12.03
CA LEU A 163 -16.96 -9.29 -11.04
C LEU A 163 -18.05 -10.17 -11.64
N ARG A 164 -18.61 -9.76 -12.79
CA ARG A 164 -19.67 -10.52 -13.49
C ARG A 164 -19.25 -11.94 -13.83
N ALA A 165 -18.04 -12.12 -14.37
CA ALA A 165 -17.51 -13.43 -14.72
C ALA A 165 -17.25 -14.35 -13.51
N ASN A 166 -17.13 -13.78 -12.31
CA ASN A 166 -16.86 -14.52 -11.06
C ASN A 166 -18.09 -14.60 -10.14
N LEU A 167 -19.26 -14.07 -10.55
CA LEU A 167 -20.52 -14.20 -9.81
C LEU A 167 -20.92 -15.67 -9.64
N GLU A 168 -20.68 -16.50 -10.65
CA GLU A 168 -21.10 -17.91 -10.69
C GLU A 168 -20.10 -18.87 -10.02
N GLN A 169 -18.82 -18.48 -9.90
CA GLN A 169 -17.73 -19.39 -9.48
C GLN A 169 -17.52 -19.52 -7.97
N LYS A 170 -18.44 -18.98 -7.15
CA LYS A 170 -18.23 -18.64 -5.73
C LYS A 170 -17.03 -17.69 -5.60
N PHE A 171 -17.30 -16.41 -5.39
CA PHE A 171 -16.24 -15.42 -5.14
C PHE A 171 -15.22 -15.95 -4.14
N ASP A 172 -13.95 -15.54 -4.32
CA ASP A 172 -12.98 -15.58 -3.26
C ASP A 172 -13.63 -15.07 -1.97
N SER A 173 -13.79 -15.98 -1.00
CA SER A 173 -14.52 -15.72 0.24
C SER A 173 -13.94 -14.54 1.03
N SER A 174 -12.68 -14.20 0.76
CA SER A 174 -11.98 -13.09 1.37
C SER A 174 -12.36 -11.71 0.80
N ILE A 175 -13.09 -11.64 -0.32
CA ILE A 175 -13.67 -10.39 -0.83
C ILE A 175 -14.86 -10.00 0.07
N PRO A 176 -14.84 -8.83 0.73
CA PRO A 176 -15.94 -8.36 1.56
C PRO A 176 -17.19 -8.10 0.71
N LEU A 177 -18.37 -8.25 1.30
CA LEU A 177 -19.66 -8.10 0.59
C LEU A 177 -19.77 -6.75 -0.13
N SER A 178 -19.29 -5.68 0.48
CA SER A 178 -19.26 -4.33 -0.10
C SER A 178 -18.42 -4.24 -1.38
N ALA A 179 -17.35 -5.03 -1.50
CA ALA A 179 -16.48 -5.05 -2.69
C ALA A 179 -16.96 -6.02 -3.77
N ARG A 180 -17.98 -6.87 -3.51
CA ARG A 180 -18.54 -7.79 -4.52
C ARG A 180 -19.45 -7.08 -5.51
N GLN A 181 -19.82 -5.83 -5.23
CA GLN A 181 -20.54 -4.97 -6.17
C GLN A 181 -19.56 -4.08 -6.92
N TYR A 182 -19.90 -3.79 -8.17
CA TYR A 182 -19.08 -2.89 -8.98
C TYR A 182 -19.07 -1.49 -8.36
N SER A 183 -17.87 -0.97 -8.12
CA SER A 183 -17.64 0.41 -7.71
C SER A 183 -16.70 1.09 -8.71
N PRO A 184 -17.09 2.23 -9.30
CA PRO A 184 -16.17 3.06 -10.07
C PRO A 184 -14.95 3.45 -9.23
N LYS A 185 -13.79 3.62 -9.89
CA LYS A 185 -12.56 4.03 -9.20
C LYS A 185 -12.70 5.39 -8.50
N ALA A 186 -13.44 6.33 -9.09
CA ALA A 186 -13.77 7.61 -8.47
C ALA A 186 -14.48 7.42 -7.12
N THR A 187 -15.47 6.53 -7.05
CA THR A 187 -16.15 6.19 -5.78
C THR A 187 -15.21 5.55 -4.78
N ILE A 188 -14.33 4.64 -5.23
CA ILE A 188 -13.31 4.03 -4.35
C ILE A 188 -12.38 5.10 -3.77
N ALA A 189 -11.91 6.04 -4.60
CA ALA A 189 -11.07 7.14 -4.16
C ALA A 189 -11.77 8.05 -3.15
N LEU A 190 -13.04 8.43 -3.40
CA LEU A 190 -13.83 9.24 -2.49
C LEU A 190 -14.05 8.54 -1.14
N ASN A 191 -14.37 7.24 -1.14
CA ASN A 191 -14.51 6.47 0.09
C ASN A 191 -13.17 6.39 0.86
N MET A 192 -12.06 6.23 0.15
CA MET A 192 -10.74 6.28 0.78
C MET A 192 -10.44 7.66 1.35
N LEU A 193 -10.85 8.76 0.71
CA LEU A 193 -10.74 10.11 1.26
C LEU A 193 -11.62 10.29 2.51
N ASP A 194 -12.79 9.66 2.56
CA ASP A 194 -13.63 9.62 3.77
C ASP A 194 -12.95 8.86 4.91
N ASP A 195 -12.36 7.69 4.62
CA ASP A 195 -11.60 6.91 5.62
C ASP A 195 -10.35 7.66 6.11
N LEU A 196 -9.85 8.58 5.29
CA LEU A 196 -8.72 9.44 5.63
C LEU A 196 -9.12 10.64 6.50
N GLN A 197 -10.41 10.88 6.79
CA GLN A 197 -10.94 12.06 7.52
C GLN A 197 -10.18 12.43 8.82
N PHE A 198 -9.02 13.06 8.63
CA PHE A 198 -8.69 14.46 8.86
C PHE A 198 -9.01 15.04 10.23
N LYS A 199 -8.38 14.51 11.27
CA LYS A 199 -8.12 15.29 12.49
C LYS A 199 -6.65 15.66 12.70
N ASP A 200 -5.71 14.95 12.06
CA ASP A 200 -4.30 15.02 12.45
C ASP A 200 -3.32 15.36 11.30
N ILE A 201 -3.80 15.54 10.06
CA ILE A 201 -2.94 15.81 8.88
C ILE A 201 -3.52 16.94 8.04
N THR A 202 -2.80 18.05 7.89
CA THR A 202 -3.14 19.09 6.92
C THR A 202 -2.52 18.76 5.56
N PHE A 203 -3.13 19.20 4.46
CA PHE A 203 -2.55 19.07 3.12
C PHE A 203 -2.80 20.33 2.32
N GLY A 204 -1.96 20.56 1.31
CA GLY A 204 -2.06 21.67 0.37
C GLY A 204 -3.12 21.40 -0.68
N ARG A 205 -2.70 21.04 -1.88
CA ARG A 205 -3.57 20.77 -3.03
C ARG A 205 -3.83 19.28 -3.21
N MET A 206 -4.90 18.99 -3.95
CA MET A 206 -5.16 17.66 -4.44
C MET A 206 -4.95 17.61 -5.95
N TYR A 207 -4.31 16.56 -6.43
CA TYR A 207 -4.22 16.23 -7.83
C TYR A 207 -4.82 14.85 -8.05
N ALA A 208 -5.41 14.65 -9.23
CA ALA A 208 -5.87 13.33 -9.62
C ALA A 208 -5.52 13.04 -11.07
N GLU A 209 -5.13 11.78 -11.34
CA GLU A 209 -4.97 11.31 -12.72
C GLU A 209 -6.23 11.62 -13.53
N GLU A 210 -6.06 11.86 -14.83
CA GLU A 210 -7.13 12.24 -15.77
C GLU A 210 -8.38 11.35 -15.69
N GLY A 211 -8.19 10.05 -15.40
CA GLY A 211 -9.27 9.09 -15.23
C GLY A 211 -10.20 9.35 -14.03
N TYR A 212 -9.84 10.29 -13.16
CA TYR A 212 -10.58 10.74 -11.99
C TYR A 212 -10.96 12.23 -12.15
N SER A 213 -9.97 13.11 -12.37
CA SER A 213 -10.14 14.57 -12.38
C SER A 213 -11.11 15.07 -13.45
N LEU A 214 -11.24 14.37 -14.58
CA LEU A 214 -12.18 14.74 -15.64
C LEU A 214 -13.57 14.12 -15.50
N THR A 215 -13.90 13.51 -14.36
CA THR A 215 -15.20 12.88 -14.13
C THR A 215 -16.10 13.75 -13.23
N GLY A 216 -17.33 14.03 -13.68
CA GLY A 216 -18.30 14.78 -12.88
C GLY A 216 -18.55 14.13 -11.51
N GLN A 217 -18.66 12.80 -11.47
CA GLN A 217 -18.82 12.05 -10.23
C GLN A 217 -17.72 12.34 -9.19
N PHE A 218 -16.46 12.42 -9.61
CA PHE A 218 -15.35 12.68 -8.71
C PHE A 218 -15.35 14.13 -8.25
N SER A 219 -15.51 15.08 -9.19
CA SER A 219 -15.66 16.51 -8.92
C SER A 219 -16.76 16.79 -7.89
N ASP A 220 -17.99 16.32 -8.16
CA ASP A 220 -19.15 16.54 -7.30
C ASP A 220 -18.96 15.87 -5.93
N GLY A 221 -18.34 14.67 -5.94
CA GLY A 221 -18.00 13.93 -4.75
C GLY A 221 -17.01 14.67 -3.84
N LEU A 222 -15.98 15.30 -4.41
CA LEU A 222 -15.03 16.13 -3.68
C LEU A 222 -15.70 17.39 -3.13
N GLN A 223 -16.51 18.07 -3.95
CA GLN A 223 -17.24 19.27 -3.53
C GLN A 223 -18.16 18.99 -2.34
N SER A 224 -18.89 17.87 -2.36
CA SER A 224 -19.77 17.46 -1.24
C SER A 224 -19.03 17.20 0.08
N ARG A 225 -17.74 16.88 0.00
CA ARG A 225 -16.84 16.61 1.12
C ARG A 225 -15.99 17.82 1.51
N GLN A 226 -16.23 18.98 0.90
CA GLN A 226 -15.46 20.22 1.10
C GLN A 226 -13.97 20.07 0.73
N PHE A 227 -13.64 19.11 -0.13
CA PHE A 227 -12.35 19.09 -0.81
C PHE A 227 -12.39 20.14 -1.92
N HIS A 228 -11.75 21.27 -1.67
CA HIS A 228 -11.60 22.33 -2.65
C HIS A 228 -10.26 22.16 -3.40
N ASN A 229 -10.23 22.52 -4.68
CA ASN A 229 -9.01 22.60 -5.51
C ASN A 229 -8.35 21.25 -5.86
N CYS A 230 -9.13 20.30 -6.42
CA CYS A 230 -8.53 19.16 -7.13
C CYS A 230 -8.23 19.53 -8.60
N ALA A 231 -6.97 19.43 -9.01
CA ALA A 231 -6.53 19.67 -10.38
C ALA A 231 -6.15 18.36 -11.10
N ASN A 232 -5.93 18.43 -12.41
CA ASN A 232 -5.39 17.30 -13.15
C ASN A 232 -3.92 17.09 -12.75
N LEU A 233 -3.49 15.83 -12.53
CA LEU A 233 -2.09 15.52 -12.21
C LEU A 233 -1.10 16.02 -13.28
N GLN A 234 -1.52 16.19 -14.53
CA GLN A 234 -0.67 16.78 -15.58
C GLN A 234 -0.29 18.24 -15.29
N GLU A 235 -1.05 18.94 -14.46
CA GLU A 235 -0.76 20.31 -14.02
C GLU A 235 0.34 20.36 -12.95
N SER A 236 0.66 19.21 -12.32
CA SER A 236 1.84 19.05 -11.47
C SER A 236 2.71 17.86 -11.90
N PRO A 237 3.57 18.05 -12.92
CA PRO A 237 4.52 17.03 -13.35
C PRO A 237 5.49 16.59 -12.24
N GLU A 238 5.72 17.44 -11.24
CA GLU A 238 6.58 17.13 -10.09
C GLU A 238 5.94 16.07 -9.18
N ASP A 239 4.69 16.29 -8.77
CA ASP A 239 3.95 15.30 -7.97
C ASP A 239 3.80 13.97 -8.71
N GLY A 240 3.54 14.02 -10.02
CA GLY A 240 3.51 12.83 -10.88
C GLY A 240 4.85 12.07 -10.87
N ARG A 241 5.99 12.77 -10.92
CA ARG A 241 7.33 12.16 -10.80
C ARG A 241 7.59 11.57 -9.42
N CYS A 242 7.17 12.25 -8.35
CA CYS A 242 7.32 11.78 -6.97
C CYS A 242 6.56 10.47 -6.75
N VAL A 243 5.30 10.42 -7.17
CA VAL A 243 4.47 9.21 -7.13
C VAL A 243 5.11 8.08 -7.94
N PHE A 244 5.53 8.36 -9.17
CA PHE A 244 6.16 7.35 -10.02
C PHE A 244 7.41 6.76 -9.36
N ARG A 245 8.35 7.60 -8.91
CA ARG A 245 9.60 7.15 -8.27
C ARG A 245 9.32 6.33 -7.01
N LEU A 246 8.39 6.77 -6.16
CA LEU A 246 7.97 6.03 -4.98
C LEU A 246 7.53 4.60 -5.34
N TYR A 247 6.57 4.45 -6.26
CA TYR A 247 6.01 3.13 -6.55
C TYR A 247 6.95 2.22 -7.33
N GLU A 248 7.83 2.77 -8.17
CA GLU A 248 8.92 2.00 -8.78
C GLU A 248 9.91 1.51 -7.72
N TRP A 249 10.26 2.36 -6.75
CA TRP A 249 11.15 1.96 -5.66
C TRP A 249 10.51 0.88 -4.78
N LEU A 250 9.24 1.03 -4.40
CA LEU A 250 8.50 0.03 -3.63
C LEU A 250 8.40 -1.31 -4.37
N ARG A 251 8.21 -1.27 -5.70
CA ARG A 251 8.17 -2.47 -6.55
C ARG A 251 9.49 -3.22 -6.53
N ASN A 252 10.59 -2.50 -6.75
CA ASN A 252 11.91 -3.10 -6.97
C ASN A 252 12.61 -3.48 -5.67
N ASN A 253 12.34 -2.78 -4.56
CA ASN A 253 13.12 -2.94 -3.33
C ASN A 253 12.30 -3.51 -2.17
N LEU A 254 11.06 -3.07 -2.00
CA LEU A 254 10.28 -3.36 -0.79
C LEU A 254 9.16 -4.39 -1.00
N GLY A 255 9.17 -5.10 -2.13
CA GLY A 255 8.34 -6.28 -2.34
C GLY A 255 6.99 -6.07 -2.98
N LEU A 256 6.61 -4.82 -3.26
CA LEU A 256 5.33 -4.52 -3.93
C LEU A 256 5.20 -5.23 -5.29
N GLY A 257 6.32 -5.47 -5.98
CA GLY A 257 6.40 -6.21 -7.24
C GLY A 257 6.64 -7.72 -7.10
N HIS A 258 6.96 -8.20 -5.90
CA HIS A 258 7.35 -9.60 -5.62
C HIS A 258 6.21 -10.46 -5.08
N PHE A 259 5.06 -9.86 -4.78
CA PHE A 259 3.94 -10.58 -4.21
C PHE A 259 3.18 -11.45 -5.23
N GLU A 260 3.10 -12.75 -4.90
CA GLU A 260 2.51 -13.78 -5.76
C GLU A 260 1.13 -14.25 -5.29
N GLY A 261 0.63 -13.71 -4.17
CA GLY A 261 -0.70 -14.05 -3.66
C GLY A 261 -1.82 -13.67 -4.63
N ARG A 262 -2.90 -14.42 -4.54
CA ARG A 262 -3.99 -14.40 -5.54
C ARG A 262 -5.34 -13.96 -4.98
N ASN A 263 -5.48 -13.91 -3.66
CA ASN A 263 -6.74 -13.60 -3.00
C ASN A 263 -6.79 -12.12 -2.54
N TRP A 264 -8.00 -11.64 -2.25
CA TRP A 264 -8.27 -10.26 -1.86
C TRP A 264 -7.57 -9.89 -0.55
N LEU A 265 -7.72 -10.73 0.47
CA LEU A 265 -7.14 -10.47 1.78
C LEU A 265 -5.62 -10.41 1.72
N GLY A 266 -4.97 -11.38 1.09
CA GLY A 266 -3.52 -11.44 0.95
C GLY A 266 -2.94 -10.27 0.18
N TRP A 267 -3.64 -9.77 -0.84
CA TRP A 267 -3.21 -8.56 -1.55
C TRP A 267 -3.19 -7.35 -0.61
N HIS A 268 -4.27 -7.09 0.12
CA HIS A 268 -4.36 -5.95 1.04
C HIS A 268 -3.39 -6.08 2.22
N HIS A 269 -3.25 -7.29 2.74
CA HIS A 269 -2.29 -7.63 3.79
C HIS A 269 -0.87 -7.32 3.37
N HIS A 270 -0.41 -7.89 2.25
CA HIS A 270 0.94 -7.64 1.78
C HIS A 270 1.18 -6.16 1.49
N THR A 271 0.30 -5.49 0.74
CA THR A 271 0.51 -4.08 0.36
C THR A 271 0.54 -3.16 1.59
N SER A 272 -0.31 -3.39 2.59
CA SER A 272 -0.26 -2.61 3.84
C SER A 272 1.02 -2.82 4.63
N LEU A 273 1.58 -4.05 4.64
CA LEU A 273 2.87 -4.33 5.28
C LEU A 273 4.04 -3.66 4.54
N VAL A 274 3.98 -3.59 3.21
CA VAL A 274 4.95 -2.83 2.42
C VAL A 274 4.94 -1.35 2.80
N PHE A 275 3.76 -0.75 3.00
CA PHE A 275 3.66 0.66 3.41
C PHE A 275 4.21 0.87 4.83
N VAL A 276 3.89 -0.03 5.77
CA VAL A 276 4.46 0.01 7.13
C VAL A 276 5.98 -0.12 7.10
N ALA A 277 6.54 -1.07 6.35
CA ALA A 277 7.98 -1.21 6.21
C ALA A 277 8.62 0.07 5.60
N PHE A 278 7.94 0.69 4.63
CA PHE A 278 8.40 1.96 4.04
C PHE A 278 8.40 3.09 5.07
N GLY A 279 7.39 3.17 5.93
CA GLY A 279 7.31 4.16 7.00
C GLY A 279 8.52 4.14 7.94
N PHE A 280 8.99 2.95 8.33
CA PHE A 280 10.23 2.84 9.12
C PHE A 280 11.44 3.40 8.37
N LEU A 281 11.63 2.99 7.12
CA LEU A 281 12.75 3.47 6.31
C LEU A 281 12.68 4.99 6.08
N LEU A 282 11.48 5.54 5.95
CA LEU A 282 11.26 6.98 5.81
C LEU A 282 11.73 7.72 7.07
N ARG A 283 11.39 7.23 8.27
CA ARG A 283 11.93 7.80 9.53
C ARG A 283 13.45 7.75 9.56
N GLU A 284 14.05 6.60 9.25
CA GLU A 284 15.51 6.48 9.23
C GLU A 284 16.17 7.43 8.22
N SER A 285 15.49 7.76 7.11
CA SER A 285 16.00 8.73 6.15
C SER A 285 15.89 10.18 6.62
N LEU A 286 14.89 10.52 7.43
CA LEU A 286 14.73 11.87 7.98
C LEU A 286 15.71 12.16 9.12
N ASP A 287 16.05 11.12 9.89
CA ASP A 287 16.98 11.22 11.02
C ASP A 287 18.46 11.17 10.60
N SER A 288 18.74 10.99 9.30
CA SER A 288 20.09 11.01 8.76
C SER A 288 20.24 12.21 7.80
N ASP A 289 21.46 12.71 7.61
CA ASP A 289 21.80 13.70 6.55
C ASP A 289 21.50 13.19 5.11
N PHE A 290 20.85 12.03 4.99
CA PHE A 290 20.48 11.35 3.77
C PHE A 290 19.17 11.91 3.20
N ARG A 291 19.27 12.69 2.13
CA ARG A 291 18.09 13.12 1.37
C ARG A 291 17.54 11.96 0.54
N PHE A 292 16.21 11.88 0.44
CA PHE A 292 15.54 11.05 -0.56
C PHE A 292 15.86 11.60 -1.96
N GLU A 293 16.99 11.19 -2.53
CA GLU A 293 17.22 11.28 -3.97
C GLU A 293 16.62 10.02 -4.58
N GLY A 294 15.30 10.06 -4.79
CA GLY A 294 14.61 9.08 -5.62
C GLY A 294 14.93 9.27 -7.09
#